data_AF-A0A7S2VQI2-F1
#
_entry.id   AF-A0A7S2VQI2-F1
#
_cell.length_a   1.000
_cell.length_b   1.000
_cell.length_c   1.000
_cell.angle_alpha   90.00
_cell.angle_beta   90.00
_cell.angle_gamma   90.00
#
_symmetry.space_group_name_H-M   'P 1'
#
loop_
_entity.id
_entity.type
_entity.pdbx_description
1 polymer ?
#
loop_
_entity_poly.entity_id
_entity_poly.type
_entity_poly.pdbx_seq_one_letter_code
_entity_poly.pdbx_strand_id
1 'polypeptide(L)'
;RLQTADPLWSDQWSLRHVRADAAWQRLEARVAAMGGAQPRPVLVAVLDTGLDLDHEDLRASIWTNDAEVPGNGIDDDGNGYVDDVHGVDFADGDGDPSDDLGHGTQLASIIAAGALNGVGIR
;
A
#
# COMPACT_ATOMS: atom_id res chain seq x y z
N ARG A 1 -0.90 -20.14 5.14
CA ARG A 1 -0.31 -19.46 6.32
C ARG A 1 -0.92 -18.08 6.60
N LEU A 2 -1.88 -17.63 5.77
CA LEU A 2 -2.57 -16.32 5.85
C LEU A 2 -3.55 -16.15 7.04
N GLN A 3 -3.99 -17.23 7.67
CA GLN A 3 -5.22 -17.20 8.48
C GLN A 3 -5.03 -16.83 9.97
N THR A 4 -3.81 -16.74 10.50
CA THR A 4 -3.60 -16.77 11.97
C THR A 4 -2.71 -15.66 12.55
N ALA A 5 -2.18 -14.73 11.74
CA ALA A 5 -1.33 -13.66 12.28
C ALA A 5 -1.95 -12.26 12.19
N ASP A 6 -2.99 -12.04 11.38
CA ASP A 6 -3.69 -10.74 11.35
C ASP A 6 -4.94 -10.78 12.24
N PRO A 7 -4.97 -10.02 13.35
CA PRO A 7 -5.97 -10.17 14.40
C PRO A 7 -7.40 -9.86 13.93
N LEU A 8 -7.56 -9.13 12.82
CA LEU A 8 -8.85 -8.69 12.28
C LEU A 8 -9.29 -9.46 11.02
N TRP A 9 -8.58 -10.54 10.65
CA TRP A 9 -8.95 -11.37 9.50
C TRP A 9 -10.38 -11.94 9.60
N SER A 10 -10.90 -12.17 10.80
CA SER A 10 -12.27 -12.64 11.00
C SER A 10 -13.33 -11.66 10.50
N ASP A 11 -13.00 -10.38 10.43
CA ASP A 11 -13.93 -9.28 10.17
C ASP A 11 -13.93 -8.89 8.68
N GLN A 12 -12.91 -9.32 7.94
CA GLN A 12 -12.76 -9.12 6.49
C GLN A 12 -13.62 -10.10 5.67
N TRP A 13 -14.94 -10.01 5.84
CA TRP A 13 -15.89 -10.93 5.21
C TRP A 13 -15.74 -10.98 3.67
N SER A 14 -15.46 -9.84 3.05
CA SER A 14 -15.38 -9.68 1.59
C SER A 14 -14.23 -10.49 1.00
N LEU A 15 -13.05 -10.44 1.61
CA LEU A 15 -11.87 -11.20 1.18
C LEU A 15 -12.11 -12.71 1.21
N ARG A 16 -12.84 -13.19 2.22
CA ARG A 16 -13.27 -14.59 2.30
C ARG A 16 -14.29 -14.94 1.21
N HIS A 17 -15.24 -14.04 0.94
CA HIS A 17 -16.28 -14.29 -0.04
C HIS A 17 -15.74 -14.37 -1.47
N VAL A 18 -14.79 -13.51 -1.82
CA VAL A 18 -14.08 -13.57 -3.12
C VAL A 18 -12.97 -14.62 -3.15
N ARG A 19 -12.79 -15.38 -2.06
CA ARG A 19 -11.80 -16.45 -1.94
C ARG A 19 -10.36 -15.97 -2.19
N ALA A 20 -10.04 -14.77 -1.70
CA ALA A 20 -8.72 -14.16 -1.84
C ALA A 20 -7.62 -15.06 -1.25
N ASP A 21 -7.91 -15.73 -0.13
CA ASP A 21 -7.01 -16.70 0.51
C ASP A 21 -6.66 -17.89 -0.40
N ALA A 22 -7.66 -18.44 -1.10
CA ALA A 22 -7.47 -19.54 -2.03
C ALA A 22 -6.73 -19.09 -3.31
N ALA A 23 -6.98 -17.86 -3.78
CA ALA A 23 -6.22 -17.27 -4.87
C ALA A 23 -4.74 -17.10 -4.50
N TRP A 24 -4.46 -16.59 -3.30
CA TRP A 24 -3.09 -16.40 -2.82
C TRP A 24 -2.34 -17.73 -2.67
N GLN A 25 -2.98 -18.76 -2.11
CA GLN A 25 -2.38 -20.10 -2.02
C GLN A 25 -2.00 -20.68 -3.40
N ARG A 26 -2.80 -20.41 -4.43
CA ARG A 26 -2.47 -20.82 -5.81
C ARG A 26 -1.27 -20.06 -6.35
N LEU A 27 -1.17 -18.76 -6.07
CA LEU A 27 -0.01 -17.95 -6.44
C LEU A 27 1.26 -18.47 -5.76
N GLU A 28 1.23 -18.70 -4.45
CA GLU A 28 2.35 -19.26 -3.68
C GLU A 28 2.80 -20.61 -4.25
N ALA A 29 1.85 -21.51 -4.50
CA ALA A 29 2.15 -22.81 -5.11
C ALA A 29 2.79 -22.67 -6.51
N ARG A 30 2.32 -21.70 -7.31
CA ARG A 30 2.86 -21.41 -8.64
C ARG A 30 4.29 -20.85 -8.56
N VAL A 31 4.54 -19.91 -7.65
CA VAL A 31 5.87 -19.35 -7.38
C VAL A 31 6.84 -20.46 -6.95
N ALA A 32 6.42 -21.33 -6.02
CA ALA A 32 7.22 -22.48 -5.60
C ALA A 32 7.56 -23.42 -6.76
N ALA A 33 6.58 -23.71 -7.63
CA ALA A 33 6.79 -24.56 -8.82
C ALA A 33 7.73 -23.94 -9.87
N MET A 34 7.92 -22.61 -9.85
CA MET A 34 8.81 -21.88 -10.74
C MET A 34 10.20 -21.61 -10.12
N GLY A 35 10.57 -22.35 -9.07
CA GLY A 35 11.88 -22.21 -8.41
C GLY A 35 11.92 -21.10 -7.36
N GLY A 36 10.77 -20.58 -6.91
CA GLY A 36 10.66 -19.68 -5.77
C GLY A 36 10.99 -18.21 -6.04
N ALA A 37 11.15 -17.82 -7.31
CA ALA A 37 11.35 -16.42 -7.66
C ALA A 37 10.11 -15.59 -7.28
N GLN A 38 10.32 -14.58 -6.43
CA GLN A 38 9.24 -13.71 -5.99
C GLN A 38 8.66 -12.90 -7.16
N PRO A 39 7.32 -12.72 -7.23
CA PRO A 39 6.72 -11.87 -8.24
C PRO A 39 7.19 -10.42 -8.07
N ARG A 40 7.28 -9.70 -9.19
CA ARG A 40 7.57 -8.26 -9.15
C ARG A 40 6.43 -7.54 -8.41
N PRO A 41 6.74 -6.59 -7.51
CA PRO A 41 5.73 -5.72 -6.92
C PRO A 41 4.91 -5.02 -7.99
N VAL A 42 3.62 -4.83 -7.71
CA VAL A 42 2.70 -4.07 -8.57
C VAL A 42 2.51 -2.71 -7.93
N LEU A 43 2.86 -1.65 -8.65
CA LEU A 43 2.55 -0.29 -8.24
C LEU A 43 1.08 0.02 -8.55
N VAL A 44 0.36 0.55 -7.57
CA VAL A 44 -1.05 0.92 -7.67
C VAL A 44 -1.18 2.37 -7.21
N ALA A 45 -1.75 3.23 -8.07
CA ALA A 45 -2.10 4.59 -7.69
C ALA A 45 -3.48 4.62 -7.04
N VAL A 46 -3.59 5.26 -5.88
CA VAL A 46 -4.84 5.51 -5.17
C VAL A 46 -5.15 7.00 -5.31
N LEU A 47 -6.28 7.32 -5.95
CA LEU A 47 -6.77 8.69 -6.09
C LEU A 47 -7.94 8.86 -5.12
N ASP A 48 -7.66 9.41 -3.95
CA ASP A 48 -8.62 9.50 -2.84
C ASP A 48 -8.25 10.67 -1.90
N THR A 49 -8.63 10.61 -0.62
CA THR A 49 -8.39 11.67 0.38
C THR A 49 -6.96 11.75 0.91
N GLY A 50 -6.05 10.94 0.37
CA GLY A 50 -4.66 10.82 0.82
C GLY A 50 -4.34 9.43 1.37
N LEU A 51 -3.17 9.32 1.97
CA LEU A 51 -2.71 8.12 2.68
C LEU A 51 -2.04 8.52 4.01
N ASP A 52 -2.39 7.85 5.11
CA ASP A 52 -1.61 7.92 6.34
C ASP A 52 -0.24 7.27 6.11
N LEU A 53 0.77 8.12 5.89
CA LEU A 53 2.13 7.70 5.55
C LEU A 53 2.85 6.99 6.72
N ASP A 54 2.37 7.21 7.95
CA ASP A 54 2.92 6.60 9.16
C ASP A 54 2.15 5.32 9.58
N HIS A 55 1.11 4.92 8.85
CA HIS A 55 0.28 3.78 9.20
C HIS A 55 1.12 2.49 9.28
N GLU A 56 1.14 1.88 10.47
CA GLU A 56 2.03 0.76 10.79
C GLU A 56 1.84 -0.46 9.88
N ASP A 57 0.62 -0.66 9.37
CA ASP A 57 0.27 -1.74 8.46
C ASP A 57 0.51 -1.42 6.97
N LEU A 58 0.76 -0.15 6.61
CA LEU A 58 0.90 0.29 5.21
C LEU A 58 2.28 0.78 4.87
N ARG A 59 3.03 1.36 5.80
CA ARG A 59 4.35 1.97 5.58
C ARG A 59 5.35 1.13 4.78
N ALA A 60 5.26 -0.21 4.85
CA ALA A 60 6.13 -1.12 4.12
C ALA A 60 5.74 -1.30 2.63
N SER A 61 4.53 -0.90 2.27
CA SER A 61 3.94 -0.98 0.94
C SER A 61 3.82 0.39 0.25
N ILE A 62 4.13 1.49 0.95
CA ILE A 62 4.07 2.84 0.40
C ILE A 62 5.17 3.01 -0.65
N TRP A 63 4.79 3.58 -1.79
CA TRP A 63 5.73 3.87 -2.86
C TRP A 63 6.61 5.08 -2.51
N THR A 64 7.85 5.05 -2.98
CA THR A 64 8.79 6.18 -2.88
C THR A 64 9.18 6.61 -4.29
N ASN A 65 9.11 7.92 -4.54
CA ASN A 65 9.68 8.53 -5.72
C ASN A 65 11.21 8.57 -5.57
N ASP A 66 11.90 7.59 -6.16
CA ASP A 66 13.36 7.53 -6.15
C ASP A 66 14.03 8.68 -6.94
N ALA A 67 13.25 9.50 -7.65
CA ALA A 67 13.72 10.68 -8.36
C ALA A 67 13.72 11.96 -7.51
N GLU A 68 13.07 11.96 -6.35
CA GLU A 68 13.03 13.08 -5.40
C GLU A 68 14.06 12.94 -4.28
N VAL A 69 14.64 14.05 -3.84
CA VAL A 69 15.48 14.12 -2.64
C VAL A 69 14.66 14.70 -1.48
N PRO A 70 14.24 13.87 -0.51
CA PRO A 70 13.28 14.31 0.51
C PRO A 70 13.70 15.55 1.29
N GLY A 71 12.84 16.57 1.27
CA GLY A 71 12.94 17.77 2.11
C GLY A 71 14.00 18.75 1.66
N ASN A 72 14.37 18.74 0.38
CA ASN A 72 15.33 19.70 -0.18
C ASN A 72 14.64 20.98 -0.70
N GLY A 73 13.31 20.99 -0.81
CA GLY A 73 12.51 22.12 -1.31
C GLY A 73 12.65 22.33 -2.82
N ILE A 74 13.02 21.30 -3.58
CA ILE A 74 13.23 21.31 -5.03
C ILE A 74 12.32 20.23 -5.64
N ASP A 75 11.81 20.51 -6.83
CA ASP A 75 11.21 19.50 -7.72
C ASP A 75 12.39 18.88 -8.51
N ASP A 76 12.91 17.75 -8.01
CA ASP A 76 14.14 17.15 -8.53
C ASP A 76 13.91 16.41 -9.86
N ASP A 77 12.71 15.86 -10.04
CA ASP A 77 12.33 15.12 -11.24
C ASP A 77 11.67 15.98 -12.34
N GLY A 78 11.29 17.22 -12.00
CA GLY A 78 10.70 18.21 -12.90
C GLY A 78 9.23 17.94 -13.25
N ASN A 79 8.50 17.20 -12.41
CA ASN A 79 7.11 16.81 -12.66
C ASN A 79 6.09 17.89 -12.29
N GLY A 80 6.54 18.98 -11.64
CA GLY A 80 5.72 20.12 -11.25
C GLY A 80 5.30 20.13 -9.77
N TYR A 81 5.70 19.15 -8.98
CA TYR A 81 5.44 19.06 -7.54
C TYR A 81 6.76 19.01 -6.79
N VAL A 82 6.89 19.82 -5.75
CA VAL A 82 8.10 19.88 -4.93
C VAL A 82 8.01 18.80 -3.84
N ASP A 83 9.09 18.04 -3.66
CA ASP A 83 9.22 17.03 -2.59
C ASP A 83 8.08 15.97 -2.58
N ASP A 84 7.57 15.54 -3.74
CA ASP A 84 6.47 14.56 -3.88
C ASP A 84 6.91 13.10 -3.66
N VAL A 85 7.61 12.87 -2.56
CA VAL A 85 8.31 11.62 -2.21
C VAL A 85 7.37 10.41 -2.15
N HIS A 86 6.12 10.60 -1.73
CA HIS A 86 5.14 9.53 -1.55
C HIS A 86 3.87 9.69 -2.38
N GLY A 87 3.83 10.71 -3.24
CA GLY A 87 2.66 11.09 -4.01
C GLY A 87 2.39 12.59 -3.92
N VAL A 88 1.24 12.99 -4.44
CA VAL A 88 0.87 14.39 -4.63
C VAL A 88 -0.52 14.62 -4.04
N ASP A 89 -0.70 15.73 -3.34
CA ASP A 89 -2.02 16.29 -3.09
C ASP A 89 -2.37 17.30 -4.19
N PHE A 90 -3.26 16.90 -5.10
CA PHE A 90 -3.74 17.77 -6.17
C PHE A 90 -4.78 18.80 -5.69
N ALA A 91 -5.37 18.63 -4.51
CA ALA A 91 -6.33 19.58 -3.95
C ALA A 91 -5.61 20.85 -3.48
N ASP A 92 -4.51 20.68 -2.76
CA ASP A 92 -3.68 21.78 -2.24
C ASP A 92 -2.50 22.13 -3.14
N GLY A 93 -2.14 21.23 -4.07
CA GLY A 93 -1.15 21.46 -5.12
C GLY A 93 0.29 21.31 -4.63
N ASP A 94 0.53 20.37 -3.72
CA ASP A 94 1.85 20.09 -3.14
C ASP A 94 2.18 18.58 -3.10
N GLY A 95 3.41 18.26 -2.68
CA GLY A 95 3.95 16.90 -2.61
C GLY A 95 3.59 16.14 -1.34
N ASP A 96 2.58 16.59 -0.57
CA ASP A 96 2.18 15.94 0.69
C ASP A 96 0.80 15.26 0.57
N PRO A 97 0.74 13.96 0.22
CA PRO A 97 -0.52 13.23 0.05
C PRO A 97 -1.09 12.71 1.39
N SER A 98 -0.79 13.36 2.52
CA SER A 98 -1.25 12.91 3.84
C SER A 98 -2.78 12.89 3.95
N ASP A 99 -3.32 11.84 4.56
CA ASP A 99 -4.78 11.66 4.70
C ASP A 99 -5.35 12.35 5.95
N ASP A 100 -6.23 13.33 5.74
CA ASP A 100 -6.96 14.02 6.81
C ASP A 100 -8.36 13.46 7.07
N LEU A 101 -8.87 12.56 6.22
CA LEU A 101 -10.25 12.05 6.28
C LEU A 101 -10.34 10.55 6.57
N GLY A 102 -9.34 9.77 6.17
CA GLY A 102 -9.20 8.34 6.45
C GLY A 102 -9.79 7.42 5.39
N HIS A 103 -10.53 7.93 4.40
CA HIS A 103 -11.15 7.10 3.36
C HIS A 103 -10.08 6.50 2.43
N GLY A 104 -9.10 7.31 2.01
CA GLY A 104 -8.00 6.86 1.18
C GLY A 104 -7.13 5.81 1.87
N THR A 105 -6.82 6.02 3.15
CA THR A 105 -6.10 5.05 3.98
C THR A 105 -6.86 3.72 4.10
N GLN A 106 -8.18 3.76 4.26
CA GLN A 106 -9.00 2.55 4.32
C GLN A 106 -9.01 1.78 2.98
N LEU A 107 -9.05 2.49 1.85
CA LEU A 107 -8.95 1.83 0.54
C LEU A 107 -7.56 1.23 0.31
N ALA A 108 -6.49 1.95 0.66
CA ALA A 108 -5.12 1.46 0.58
C ALA A 108 -4.92 0.20 1.44
N SER A 109 -5.57 0.14 2.60
CA SER A 109 -5.61 -1.02 3.51
C SER A 109 -6.19 -2.28 2.88
N ILE A 110 -7.23 -2.14 2.04
CA ILE A 110 -7.79 -3.29 1.31
C ILE A 110 -6.83 -3.79 0.23
N ILE A 111 -6.02 -2.90 -0.35
CA ILE A 111 -5.11 -3.21 -1.47
C ILE A 111 -3.80 -3.82 -0.98
N ALA A 112 -3.16 -3.21 0.03
CA ALA A 112 -1.73 -3.39 0.27
C ALA A 112 -1.34 -3.47 1.75
N ALA A 113 -2.29 -3.74 2.65
CA ALA A 113 -1.95 -3.97 4.05
C ALA A 113 -0.98 -5.14 4.23
N GLY A 114 -0.08 -4.97 5.19
CA GLY A 114 0.95 -5.94 5.52
C GLY A 114 0.33 -7.26 5.96
N ALA A 115 0.48 -8.28 5.11
CA ALA A 115 0.06 -9.62 5.51
C ALA A 115 0.95 -10.14 6.64
N LEU A 116 0.32 -10.70 7.68
CA LEU A 116 0.97 -11.47 8.74
C LEU A 116 1.91 -10.66 9.65
N ASN A 117 1.65 -9.37 9.85
CA ASN A 117 2.48 -8.51 10.71
C ASN A 117 1.92 -8.29 12.12
N GLY A 118 0.73 -8.83 12.44
CA GLY A 118 0.17 -8.75 13.78
C GLY A 118 -0.58 -7.46 14.11
N VAL A 119 -0.71 -6.55 13.15
CA VAL A 119 -1.36 -5.24 13.30
C VAL A 119 -2.84 -5.33 12.88
N GLY A 120 -3.07 -5.77 11.64
CA GLY A 120 -4.40 -5.88 11.04
C GLY A 120 -5.03 -4.52 10.68
N ILE A 121 -5.92 -4.53 9.70
CA ILE A 121 -6.61 -3.32 9.19
C ILE A 121 -7.97 -3.07 9.85
N ARG A 122 -8.35 -1.80 9.98
CA ARG A 122 -9.67 -1.34 10.49
C ARG A 122 -10.43 -0.51 9.48
#